data_AF-A0A524C367-F1
#
_entry.id   AF-A0A524C367-F1
#
_cell.length_a   1.000
_cell.length_b   1.000
_cell.length_c   1.000
_cell.angle_alpha   90.00
_cell.angle_beta   90.00
_cell.angle_gamma   90.00
#
_symmetry.space_group_name_H-M   'P 1'
#
loop_
_entity.id
_entity.type
_entity.pdbx_description
1 polymer ?
#
loop_
_entity_poly.entity_id
_entity_poly.type
_entity_poly.pdbx_seq_one_letter_code
_entity_poly.pdbx_strand_id
1 'polypeptide(L)' 'MKILRVSLKNFKPFRDLELPEQGELPDGLILVRGPNSTGKSSL' A
#
# COMPACT_ATOMS: atom_id res chain seq x y z
N MET A 1 -12.29 -11.13 6.12
CA MET A 1 -10.83 -11.01 6.29
C MET A 1 -10.49 -9.53 6.26
N LYS A 2 -9.80 -9.00 7.28
CA LYS A 2 -9.39 -7.59 7.37
C LYS A 2 -7.88 -7.49 7.15
N ILE A 3 -7.45 -6.63 6.22
CA ILE A 3 -6.03 -6.33 6.02
C ILE A 3 -5.65 -5.27 7.04
N LEU A 4 -4.70 -5.57 7.93
CA LEU A 4 -4.28 -4.64 8.99
C LEU A 4 -3.11 -3.76 8.55
N ARG A 5 -2.15 -4.34 7.82
CA ARG A 5 -0.92 -3.68 7.38
C ARG A 5 -0.42 -4.33 6.09
N VAL A 6 0.25 -3.54 5.25
CA VAL A 6 0.95 -3.99 4.05
C VAL A 6 2.40 -3.53 4.14
N SER A 7 3.35 -4.44 3.92
CA SER A 7 4.77 -4.13 3.82
C SER A 7 5.34 -4.71 2.53
N LEU A 8 6.04 -3.88 1.76
CA LEU A 8 6.68 -4.25 0.50
C LEU A 8 8.16 -3.89 0.57
N LYS A 9 9.04 -4.83 0.22
CA LYS A 9 10.47 -4.58 0.07
C LYS A 9 10.96 -5.07 -1.28
N ASN A 10 11.63 -4.20 -2.03
CA ASN A 10 12.14 -4.45 -3.38
C ASN A 10 11.12 -5.14 -4.31
N PHE A 11 9.87 -4.71 -4.27
CA PHE A 11 8.79 -5.25 -5.09
C PHE A 11 8.32 -4.24 -6.13
N LYS A 12 8.56 -4.56 -7.41
CA LYS A 12 8.26 -3.68 -8.55
C LYS A 12 8.81 -2.25 -8.29
N PRO A 13 8.05 -1.11 -8.31
CA PRO A 13 8.68 0.19 -8.09
C PRO A 13 8.95 0.50 -6.61
N PHE A 14 8.55 -0.36 -5.66
CA PHE A 14 8.70 -0.10 -4.23
C PHE A 14 10.00 -0.67 -3.69
N ARG A 15 10.92 0.21 -3.25
CA ARG A 15 12.14 -0.18 -2.55
C ARG A 15 11.84 -0.59 -1.11
N ASP A 16 11.11 0.25 -0.39
CA ASP A 16 10.62 0.01 0.97
C ASP A 16 9.31 0.79 1.13
N LEU A 17 8.21 0.10 1.44
CA LEU A 17 6.90 0.71 1.67
C LEU A 17 6.21 0.01 2.84
N GLU A 18 5.59 0.82 3.70
CA GLU A 18 4.80 0.35 4.82
C GLU A 18 3.50 1.15 4.95
N LEU A 19 2.37 0.45 4.98
CA LEU A 19 1.03 1.06 5.05
C LEU A 19 0.17 0.38 6.14
N PRO A 20 -0.40 1.14 7.09
CA PRO A 20 -0.06 2.51 7.42
C PRO A 20 1.32 2.58 8.11
N GLU A 21 1.93 3.77 8.13
CA GLU A 21 3.19 3.98 8.87
C GLU A 21 3.04 3.65 10.37
N GLN A 22 1.86 3.90 10.94
CA GLN A 22 1.51 3.59 12.33
C GLN A 22 0.07 3.10 12.44
N GLY A 23 -0.19 2.16 13.36
CA GLY A 23 -1.52 1.60 13.59
C GLY A 23 -1.95 0.57 12.55
N GLU A 24 -3.25 0.50 12.30
CA GLU A 24 -3.89 -0.44 11.38
C GLU A 24 -4.61 0.32 10.25
N LEU A 25 -4.73 -0.32 9.09
CA LEU A 25 -5.55 0.21 7.99
C LEU A 25 -6.99 0.42 8.46
N PRO A 26 -7.62 1.54 8.05
CA PRO A 26 -8.98 1.86 8.44
C PRO A 26 -9.96 0.86 7.82
N ASP A 27 -11.11 0.71 8.47
CA ASP A 27 -12.24 0.02 7.89
C ASP A 27 -12.91 0.89 6.79
N GLY A 28 -13.56 0.23 5.84
CA GLY A 28 -14.28 0.89 4.75
C GLY A 28 -13.47 0.99 3.45
N LEU A 29 -13.60 2.12 2.74
CA LEU A 29 -13.03 2.32 1.41
C LEU A 29 -11.65 2.98 1.47
N ILE A 30 -10.64 2.30 0.95
CA ILE A 30 -9.29 2.85 0.76
C ILE A 30 -9.10 3.17 -0.73
N LEU A 31 -8.72 4.40 -1.04
CA LEU A 31 -8.46 4.86 -2.41
C LEU A 31 -6.97 5.07 -2.66
N VAL A 32 -6.38 4.23 -3.50
CA VAL A 32 -5.00 4.38 -3.97
C VAL A 32 -5.00 5.17 -5.28
N ARG A 33 -4.41 6.36 -5.28
CA ARG A 33 -4.36 7.28 -6.43
C ARG A 33 -2.93 7.63 -6.81
N GLY A 34 -2.70 7.94 -8.08
CA GLY A 34 -1.41 8.37 -8.58
C GLY A 34 -1.29 8.26 -10.10
N PRO A 35 -0.30 8.93 -10.72
CA PRO A 35 -0.01 8.85 -12.15
C PRO A 35 0.21 7.43 -12.70
N ASN A 36 0.30 7.30 -14.02
CA ASN A 36 0.66 6.02 -14.65
C ASN A 36 2.03 5.54 -14.15
N SER A 37 2.19 4.21 -14.07
CA SER A 37 3.45 3.57 -13.65
C SER A 37 3.91 3.81 -12.20
N THR A 38 3.09 4.41 -11.32
CA THR A 38 3.46 4.61 -9.90
C THR A 38 3.31 3.38 -9.01
N GLY A 39 2.94 2.22 -9.57
CA GLY A 39 2.80 0.99 -8.79
C GLY A 39 1.43 0.78 -8.14
N LYS A 40 0.36 1.48 -8.54
CA LYS A 40 -0.99 1.29 -7.98
C LYS A 40 -1.52 -0.16 -8.04
N SER A 41 -1.26 -0.87 -9.14
CA SER A 41 -1.62 -2.30 -9.30
C SER A 41 -0.52 -3.24 -8.82
N SER A 42 0.59 -2.67 -8.34
CA SER A 42 1.70 -3.40 -7.75
C SER A 42 1.54 -3.46 -6.24
N LEU A 43 1.04 -2.37 -5.66
CA LEU A 43 0.42 -2.34 -4.36
C LEU A 43 -0.86 -3.19 -4.38
#